data_AF-A0A158KNU3-F1
#
_entry.id   AF-A0A158KNU3-F1
#
_cell.length_a   1.000
_cell.length_b   1.000
_cell.length_c   1.000
_cell.angle_alpha   90.00
_cell.angle_beta   90.00
_cell.angle_gamma   90.00
#
_symmetry.space_group_name_H-M   'P 1'
#
loop_
_entity.id
_entity.type
_entity.pdbx_description
1 polymer ?
#
loop_
_entity_poly.entity_id
_entity_poly.type
_entity_poly.pdbx_seq_one_letter_code
_entity_poly.pdbx_strand_id
1 'polypeptide(L)'
;MYDAFMRDASDHSLTASSRVRAAFDALYTACVQLVDPQDMSADSGEKFAESLVAHALAAMNLPGEYAALAGKLCDWALHTAPLPPLPMSPIEAVALAERVHEAAQEKGAC
;
A
#
# COMPACT_ATOMS: atom_id res chain seq x y z
N MET A 1 8.66 10.36 2.59
CA MET A 1 8.45 9.06 3.27
C MET A 1 8.21 7.96 2.24
N TYR A 2 7.29 8.17 1.29
CA TYR A 2 7.12 7.34 0.09
C TYR A 2 8.44 6.99 -0.62
N ASP A 3 9.27 7.97 -0.98
CA ASP A 3 10.51 7.74 -1.75
C ASP A 3 11.53 6.81 -1.07
N ALA A 4 11.56 6.82 0.27
CA ALA A 4 12.44 5.94 1.02
C ALA A 4 11.97 4.48 0.91
N PHE A 5 10.68 4.24 1.07
CA PHE A 5 10.09 2.92 0.91
C PHE A 5 10.17 2.42 -0.53
N MET A 6 10.01 3.29 -1.53
CA MET A 6 10.20 2.92 -2.94
C MET A 6 11.66 2.55 -3.27
N ARG A 7 12.63 3.21 -2.63
CA ARG A 7 14.04 2.85 -2.72
C ARG A 7 14.27 1.44 -2.18
N ASP A 8 13.76 1.14 -0.99
CA ASP A 8 13.92 -0.18 -0.37
C ASP A 8 13.18 -1.28 -1.16
N ALA A 9 11.99 -0.99 -1.68
CA ALA A 9 11.24 -1.91 -2.55
C ALA A 9 12.04 -2.28 -3.83
N SER A 10 12.82 -1.32 -4.33
CA SER A 10 13.66 -1.47 -5.52
C SER A 10 15.06 -2.02 -5.23
N ASP A 11 15.47 -2.13 -3.96
CA ASP A 11 16.80 -2.58 -3.58
C ASP A 11 16.93 -4.11 -3.71
N HIS A 12 17.71 -4.54 -4.72
CA HIS A 12 17.92 -5.96 -5.01
C HIS A 12 18.86 -6.66 -4.00
N SER A 13 19.50 -5.91 -3.10
CA SER A 13 20.26 -6.47 -1.98
C SER A 13 19.36 -6.95 -0.84
N LEU A 14 18.10 -6.49 -0.78
CA LEU A 14 17.11 -6.90 0.20
C LEU A 14 16.38 -8.18 -0.22
N THR A 15 15.84 -8.90 0.78
CA THR A 15 15.02 -10.08 0.52
C THR A 15 13.72 -9.72 -0.21
N ALA A 16 13.15 -10.67 -0.94
CA ALA A 16 11.89 -10.45 -1.65
C ALA A 16 10.74 -10.05 -0.70
N SER A 17 10.65 -10.62 0.50
CA SER A 17 9.63 -10.23 1.48
C SER A 17 9.85 -8.82 2.03
N SER A 18 11.09 -8.42 2.31
CA SER A 18 11.42 -7.04 2.71
C SER A 18 11.01 -6.02 1.65
N ARG A 19 11.28 -6.32 0.38
CA ARG A 19 10.93 -5.46 -0.75
C ARG A 19 9.43 -5.34 -0.95
N VAL A 20 8.69 -6.45 -0.87
CA VAL A 20 7.22 -6.45 -0.96
C VAL A 20 6.60 -5.69 0.22
N ARG A 21 7.17 -5.84 1.43
CA ARG A 21 6.74 -5.07 2.60
C ARG A 21 7.00 -3.57 2.43
N ALA A 22 8.17 -3.19 1.93
CA ALA A 22 8.50 -1.79 1.64
C ALA A 22 7.54 -1.18 0.60
N ALA A 23 7.19 -1.93 -0.45
CA ALA A 23 6.18 -1.50 -1.42
C ALA A 23 4.80 -1.26 -0.76
N PHE A 24 4.40 -2.12 0.18
CA PHE A 24 3.19 -1.87 0.98
C PHE A 24 3.31 -0.60 1.84
N ASP A 25 4.43 -0.38 2.52
CA ASP A 25 4.60 0.82 3.36
C ASP A 25 4.59 2.11 2.52
N ALA A 26 5.10 2.06 1.27
CA ALA A 26 4.97 3.14 0.29
C ALA A 26 3.50 3.38 -0.10
N LEU A 27 2.77 2.32 -0.45
CA LEU A 27 1.34 2.36 -0.77
C LEU A 27 0.53 2.94 0.39
N TYR A 28 0.77 2.46 1.61
CA TYR A 28 0.10 2.94 2.82
C TYR A 28 0.33 4.44 3.02
N THR A 29 1.57 4.92 2.81
CA THR A 29 1.89 6.34 2.88
C THR A 29 1.06 7.16 1.89
N ALA A 30 0.85 6.67 0.66
CA ALA A 30 0.01 7.34 -0.33
C ALA A 30 -1.48 7.37 0.09
N CYS A 31 -1.99 6.28 0.67
CA CYS A 31 -3.36 6.22 1.18
C CYS A 31 -3.61 7.20 2.34
N VAL A 32 -2.65 7.33 3.27
CA VAL A 32 -2.75 8.25 4.42
C VAL A 32 -2.84 9.72 3.97
N GLN A 33 -2.25 10.07 2.83
CA GLN A 33 -2.31 11.43 2.29
C GLN A 33 -3.69 11.80 1.70
N LEU A 34 -4.54 10.80 1.41
CA LEU A 34 -5.84 11.00 0.78
C LEU A 34 -7.01 11.01 1.76
N VAL A 35 -6.87 10.32 2.88
CA VAL A 35 -7.94 10.15 3.85
C VAL A 35 -7.59 10.97 5.08
N ASP A 36 -8.47 11.87 5.51
CA ASP A 36 -8.32 12.52 6.80
C ASP A 36 -8.57 11.46 7.90
N PRO A 37 -7.55 11.08 8.68
CA PRO A 37 -7.71 10.07 9.71
C PRO A 37 -8.65 10.53 10.85
N GLN A 38 -9.03 11.80 10.93
CA GLN A 38 -10.02 12.29 11.92
C GLN A 38 -11.44 11.77 11.67
N ASP A 39 -11.76 11.39 10.43
CA ASP A 39 -13.06 10.80 10.08
C ASP A 39 -13.10 9.27 10.28
N MET A 40 -11.98 8.67 10.68
CA MET A 40 -11.87 7.22 10.86
C MET A 40 -11.84 6.79 12.33
N SER A 41 -12.35 5.59 12.57
CA SER A 41 -12.54 4.97 13.89
C SER A 41 -11.35 5.17 14.85
N ALA A 42 -11.64 5.35 16.14
CA ALA A 42 -10.66 5.49 17.22
C ALA A 42 -9.84 4.21 17.52
N ASP A 43 -10.12 3.11 16.83
CA ASP A 43 -9.29 1.91 16.88
C ASP A 43 -7.94 2.21 16.23
N SER A 44 -6.85 2.03 16.97
CA SER A 44 -5.48 2.19 16.46
C SER A 44 -4.85 0.80 16.33
N GLY A 45 -4.87 0.24 15.12
CA GLY A 45 -4.35 -1.11 14.89
C GLY A 45 -4.54 -1.60 13.45
N GLU A 46 -4.41 -2.91 13.24
CA GLU A 46 -4.52 -3.56 11.91
C GLU A 46 -5.83 -3.23 11.21
N LYS A 47 -6.96 -3.27 11.94
CA LYS A 47 -8.28 -2.91 11.40
C LYS A 47 -8.38 -1.47 10.90
N PHE A 48 -7.64 -0.56 11.53
CA PHE A 48 -7.55 0.82 11.07
C PHE A 48 -6.75 0.92 9.78
N ALA A 49 -5.62 0.22 9.69
CA ALA A 49 -4.82 0.18 8.48
C ALA A 49 -5.61 -0.42 7.30
N GLU A 50 -6.35 -1.51 7.52
CA GLU A 50 -7.25 -2.09 6.51
C GLU A 50 -8.32 -1.10 6.06
N SER A 51 -9.00 -0.46 7.02
CA SER A 51 -10.08 0.49 6.74
C SER A 51 -9.58 1.71 6.00
N LEU A 52 -8.39 2.23 6.37
CA LEU A 52 -7.73 3.35 5.72
C LEU A 52 -7.42 3.02 4.26
N VAL A 53 -6.76 1.88 4.02
CA VAL A 53 -6.38 1.45 2.67
C VAL A 53 -7.64 1.23 1.83
N ALA A 54 -8.67 0.57 2.36
CA ALA A 54 -9.92 0.36 1.64
C ALA A 54 -10.62 1.67 1.26
N HIS A 55 -10.72 2.64 2.18
CA HIS A 55 -11.32 3.95 1.91
C HIS A 55 -10.51 4.73 0.86
N ALA A 56 -9.19 4.75 0.99
CA ALA A 56 -8.32 5.44 0.05
C ALA A 56 -8.44 4.85 -1.37
N LEU A 57 -8.41 3.52 -1.50
CA LEU A 57 -8.55 2.84 -2.80
C LEU A 57 -9.91 3.11 -3.44
N ALA A 58 -10.99 3.15 -2.63
CA ALA A 58 -12.32 3.50 -3.11
C ALA A 58 -12.38 4.96 -3.62
N ALA A 59 -11.72 5.89 -2.92
CA ALA A 59 -11.65 7.30 -3.33
C ALA A 59 -10.84 7.51 -4.63
N MET A 60 -9.80 6.70 -4.85
CA MET A 60 -8.94 6.76 -6.02
C MET A 60 -9.61 6.29 -7.33
N ASN A 61 -10.76 5.59 -7.26
CA ASN A 61 -11.45 5.03 -8.42
C ASN A 61 -10.51 4.21 -9.32
N LEU A 62 -9.61 3.43 -8.70
CA LEU A 62 -8.68 2.55 -9.40
C LEU A 62 -9.45 1.44 -10.15
N PRO A 63 -8.89 0.92 -11.26
CA PRO A 63 -9.44 -0.28 -11.88
C PRO A 63 -9.50 -1.43 -10.87
N GLY A 64 -10.55 -2.24 -10.94
CA GLY A 64 -10.84 -3.28 -9.93
C GLY A 64 -9.71 -4.28 -9.71
N GLU A 65 -8.87 -4.52 -10.73
CA GLU A 65 -7.67 -5.35 -10.62
C GLU A 65 -6.63 -4.78 -9.64
N TYR A 66 -6.35 -3.46 -9.71
CA TYR A 66 -5.38 -2.80 -8.84
C TYR A 66 -5.90 -2.70 -7.41
N ALA A 67 -7.20 -2.43 -7.24
CA ALA A 67 -7.83 -2.44 -5.92
C ALA A 67 -7.75 -3.84 -5.27
N ALA A 68 -7.99 -4.90 -6.05
CA ALA A 68 -7.88 -6.28 -5.56
C ALA A 68 -6.42 -6.66 -5.21
N LEU A 69 -5.44 -6.24 -6.02
CA LEU A 69 -4.03 -6.46 -5.73
C LEU A 69 -3.58 -5.70 -4.48
N ALA A 70 -4.00 -4.44 -4.31
CA ALA A 70 -3.70 -3.64 -3.12
C ALA A 70 -4.32 -4.24 -1.86
N GLY A 71 -5.55 -4.75 -1.95
CA GLY A 71 -6.19 -5.50 -0.87
C GLY A 71 -5.40 -6.75 -0.47
N LYS A 72 -4.96 -7.56 -1.44
CA LYS A 72 -4.12 -8.75 -1.17
C LYS A 72 -2.78 -8.40 -0.54
N LEU A 73 -2.13 -7.34 -1.02
CA LEU A 73 -0.87 -6.86 -0.47
C LEU A 73 -1.04 -6.36 0.97
N CYS A 74 -2.13 -5.66 1.25
CA CYS A 74 -2.49 -5.18 2.59
C CYS A 74 -2.70 -6.34 3.57
N ASP A 75 -3.54 -7.32 3.20
CA ASP A 75 -3.82 -8.51 4.00
C ASP A 75 -2.54 -9.27 4.36
N TRP A 76 -1.70 -9.55 3.36
CA TRP A 76 -0.40 -10.19 3.61
C TRP A 76 0.50 -9.34 4.49
N ALA A 77 0.60 -8.04 4.24
CA ALA A 77 1.49 -7.16 5.00
C ALA A 77 1.10 -7.13 6.48
N LEU A 78 -0.19 -7.03 6.78
CA LEU A 78 -0.68 -6.90 8.16
C LEU A 78 -0.67 -8.24 8.91
N HIS A 79 -1.03 -9.33 8.25
CA HIS A 79 -1.28 -10.61 8.93
C HIS A 79 -0.21 -11.67 8.74
N THR A 80 0.62 -11.55 7.70
CA THR A 80 1.54 -12.64 7.27
C THR A 80 3.00 -12.20 7.18
N ALA A 81 3.29 -10.95 6.87
CA ALA A 81 4.66 -10.49 6.66
C ALA A 81 5.56 -10.73 7.89
N PRO A 82 6.85 -11.02 7.69
CA PRO A 82 7.57 -11.13 6.42
C PRO A 82 7.60 -12.57 5.84
N LEU A 83 6.62 -13.43 6.17
CA LEU A 83 6.66 -14.85 5.84
C LEU A 83 6.15 -15.17 4.42
N PRO A 84 6.66 -16.25 3.79
CA PRO A 84 6.11 -16.77 2.55
C PRO A 84 4.79 -17.56 2.78
N PRO A 85 3.97 -17.77 1.74
CA PRO A 85 4.16 -17.32 0.36
C PRO A 85 3.93 -15.81 0.22
N LEU A 86 4.67 -15.19 -0.72
CA LEU A 86 4.45 -13.78 -1.06
C LEU A 86 3.13 -13.62 -1.84
N PRO A 87 2.39 -12.52 -1.65
CA PRO A 87 1.12 -12.28 -2.33
C PRO A 87 1.32 -11.96 -3.82
N MET A 88 2.51 -11.48 -4.17
CA MET A 88 2.97 -11.12 -5.51
C MET A 88 4.49 -10.98 -5.52
N SER A 89 5.09 -10.82 -6.70
CA SER A 89 6.52 -10.56 -6.84
C SER A 89 6.89 -9.14 -6.38
N PRO A 90 8.16 -8.88 -6.01
CA PRO A 90 8.62 -7.52 -5.69
C PRO A 90 8.38 -6.51 -6.82
N ILE A 91 8.49 -6.94 -8.08
CA ILE A 91 8.28 -6.07 -9.26
C ILE A 91 6.81 -5.66 -9.36
N GLU A 92 5.89 -6.61 -9.20
CA GLU A 92 4.45 -6.33 -9.19
C GLU A 92 4.07 -5.42 -8.01
N ALA A 93 4.66 -5.63 -6.83
CA ALA A 93 4.41 -4.80 -5.66
C ALA A 93 4.88 -3.35 -5.86
N VAL A 94 6.06 -3.15 -6.47
CA VAL A 94 6.58 -1.82 -6.83
C VAL A 94 5.65 -1.13 -7.82
N ALA A 95 5.29 -1.80 -8.93
CA ALA A 95 4.40 -1.22 -9.94
C ALA A 95 3.03 -0.86 -9.37
N LEU A 96 2.51 -1.67 -8.45
CA LEU A 96 1.27 -1.39 -7.74
C LEU A 96 1.39 -0.15 -6.84
N ALA A 97 2.48 -0.03 -6.08
CA ALA A 97 2.72 1.12 -5.21
C ALA A 97 2.89 2.43 -6.00
N GLU A 98 3.56 2.39 -7.15
CA GLU A 98 3.64 3.52 -8.10
C GLU A 98 2.24 3.92 -8.59
N ARG A 99 1.45 2.95 -9.06
CA ARG A 99 0.12 3.23 -9.60
C ARG A 99 -0.83 3.83 -8.57
N VAL A 100 -0.79 3.33 -7.33
CA VAL A 100 -1.59 3.88 -6.22
C VAL A 100 -1.12 5.29 -5.87
N HIS A 101 0.20 5.54 -5.85
CA HIS A 101 0.72 6.88 -5.58
C HIS A 101 0.32 7.90 -6.66
N GLU A 102 0.41 7.53 -7.93
CA GLU A 102 -0.07 8.38 -9.04
C GLU A 102 -1.56 8.73 -8.88
N ALA A 103 -2.40 7.72 -8.65
CA ALA A 103 -3.83 7.94 -8.46
C ALA A 103 -4.13 8.81 -7.22
N ALA A 104 -3.31 8.71 -6.18
CA ALA A 104 -3.41 9.57 -5.01
C ALA A 104 -3.03 11.02 -5.30
N GLN A 105 -1.96 11.26 -6.07
CA GLN A 105 -1.58 12.62 -6.47
C GLN A 105 -2.65 13.27 -7.35
N GLU A 106 -3.26 12.52 -8.27
CA GLU A 106 -4.36 13.01 -9.12
C GLU A 106 -5.59 13.44 -8.30
N LYS A 107 -5.87 12.75 -7.19
CA LYS A 107 -7.02 13.04 -6.31
C LYS A 107 -6.76 14.16 -5.31
N GLY A 108 -5.56 14.22 -4.73
CA GLY A 108 -5.18 15.28 -3.78
C GLY A 108 -4.88 16.63 -4.41
N ALA A 109 -4.76 16.71 -5.74
CA ALA A 109 -4.56 17.95 -6.49
C ALA A 109 -5.87 18.69 -6.84
N CYS A 110 -7.04 18.13 -6.48
CA CYS A 110 -8.36 18.76 -6.59
C CYS A 110 -8.77 19.42 -5.27
#